data_AF-A0A9P6ZA30-F1
#
_entry.id   AF-A0A9P6ZA30-F1
#
_cell.length_a   1.000
_cell.length_b   1.000
_cell.length_c   1.000
_cell.angle_alpha   90.00
_cell.angle_beta   90.00
_cell.angle_gamma   90.00
#
_symmetry.space_group_name_H-M   'P 1'
#
loop_
_entity.id
_entity.type
_entity.pdbx_description
1 polymer ?
#
loop_
_entity_poly.entity_id
_entity_poly.type
_entity_poly.pdbx_seq_one_letter_code
_entity_poly.pdbx_strand_id
1 'polypeptide(L)'
;MYRSVYIDNFLKKVKKSSQEENARVLASLFAYTEKHVDQLAAQNVKTMKPHEIQGFTKNVQLEAPWSEIVIHHMKTALYLDAGEYEEAFLSQKEVVQSLQRFMPNMTRWILPVLYLFNNDLRLIATRADQDKEAAEGQRRKLEEAANVISKSFTYCITDRGPMVTSKKYGTYRMIGMLFRIYFKLKQQNLCKNILRAVKAADMPSLEQFPKSDRVTFRYYLGRLYFLEEDYVKAENELNLAFKECTKHHLKNKELILQTLLPVKLMKGMLPTKTLLSMFPQSRQIYSQLAIAVKKGNVKSFNVALTNSESTLIKQRTYFAVEKAESIALRQLFRKVFLVMGQNTRLPIAKFQQALNFEGMTIDIEEAEWMLANMIYKGYMKGYLSHEKMYLVLTSQYDLSSFGFFQRNTIQEVMNFSAITVTERTELGQRQSIEVENNVIHVYMNPQGLSGIIISDKDYPSRVAFSLLNKVVDEVLTKYSHWNTADTIEYPELTQYIQKYQDPQQADNIMKVQKELDETTTIMYKTIESLLQRGEKNHW
;
A
#
# COMPACT_ATOMS: atom_id res chain seq x y z
N MET A 1 -8.81 -37.08 -55.00
CA MET A 1 -7.50 -36.49 -55.37
C MET A 1 -7.24 -35.10 -54.81
N TYR A 2 -8.23 -34.23 -54.58
CA TYR A 2 -8.02 -32.89 -53.97
C TYR A 2 -7.72 -32.88 -52.45
N ARG A 3 -7.79 -34.04 -51.77
CA ARG A 3 -7.77 -34.15 -50.30
C ARG A 3 -6.39 -33.95 -49.63
N SER A 4 -5.24 -34.08 -50.32
CA SER A 4 -3.90 -34.00 -49.68
C SER A 4 -3.09 -32.74 -49.99
N VAL A 5 -3.47 -31.93 -50.98
CA VAL A 5 -2.59 -30.85 -51.50
C VAL A 5 -2.28 -29.79 -50.45
N TYR A 6 -3.25 -29.43 -49.61
CA TYR A 6 -3.03 -28.46 -48.53
C TYR A 6 -2.11 -29.02 -47.44
N ILE A 7 -2.40 -30.21 -46.92
CA ILE A 7 -1.58 -30.87 -45.89
C ILE A 7 -0.15 -31.06 -46.41
N ASP A 8 0.04 -31.56 -47.62
CA ASP A 8 1.37 -31.75 -48.21
C ASP A 8 2.12 -30.41 -48.35
N ASN A 9 1.43 -29.34 -48.79
CA ASN A 9 2.03 -28.01 -48.86
C ASN A 9 2.34 -27.42 -47.49
N PHE A 10 1.49 -27.65 -46.49
CA PHE A 10 1.72 -27.25 -45.11
C PHE A 10 2.94 -27.97 -44.55
N LEU A 11 3.03 -29.29 -44.68
CA LEU A 11 4.16 -30.10 -44.23
C LEU A 11 5.48 -29.69 -44.90
N LYS A 12 5.46 -29.45 -46.23
CA LYS A 12 6.63 -28.96 -46.97
C LYS A 12 7.08 -27.58 -46.46
N LYS A 13 6.13 -26.69 -46.17
CA LYS A 13 6.43 -25.36 -45.60
C LYS A 13 6.98 -25.46 -44.18
N VAL A 14 6.45 -26.36 -43.35
CA VAL A 14 6.98 -26.63 -42.01
C VAL A 14 8.41 -27.15 -42.11
N LYS A 15 8.67 -28.19 -42.94
CA LYS A 15 10.01 -28.75 -43.15
C LYS A 15 11.02 -27.68 -43.60
N LYS A 16 10.66 -26.90 -44.62
CA LYS A 16 11.49 -25.81 -45.14
C LYS A 16 11.79 -24.78 -44.05
N SER A 17 10.75 -24.30 -43.37
CA SER A 17 10.90 -23.26 -42.35
C SER A 17 11.65 -23.75 -41.10
N SER A 18 11.59 -25.04 -40.78
CA SER A 18 12.38 -25.63 -39.71
C SER A 18 13.86 -25.77 -40.07
N GLN A 19 14.18 -26.09 -41.33
CA GLN A 19 15.57 -26.14 -41.82
C GLN A 19 16.20 -24.74 -41.92
N GLU A 20 15.39 -23.74 -42.28
CA GLU A 20 15.79 -22.33 -42.34
C GLU A 20 15.75 -21.60 -40.98
N GLU A 21 15.40 -22.30 -39.88
CA GLU A 21 15.22 -21.73 -38.53
C GLU A 21 14.27 -20.50 -38.48
N ASN A 22 13.30 -20.44 -39.40
CA ASN A 22 12.38 -19.32 -39.53
C ASN A 22 11.15 -19.48 -38.62
N ALA A 23 11.35 -19.24 -37.32
CA ALA A 23 10.28 -19.39 -36.34
C ALA A 23 9.09 -18.46 -36.53
N ARG A 24 9.23 -17.30 -37.18
CA ARG A 24 8.10 -16.41 -37.43
C ARG A 24 7.12 -17.03 -38.42
N VAL A 25 7.65 -17.63 -39.49
CA VAL A 25 6.85 -18.36 -40.47
C VAL A 25 6.25 -19.61 -39.82
N LEU A 26 7.04 -20.39 -39.06
CA LEU A 26 6.51 -21.54 -38.33
C LEU A 26 5.36 -21.16 -37.38
N ALA A 27 5.53 -20.11 -36.57
CA ALA A 27 4.47 -19.63 -35.70
C ALA A 27 3.22 -19.20 -36.49
N SER A 28 3.38 -18.56 -37.65
CA SER A 28 2.22 -18.22 -38.50
C SER A 28 1.51 -19.45 -39.08
N LEU A 29 2.25 -20.52 -39.38
CA LEU A 29 1.71 -21.77 -39.90
C LEU A 29 0.91 -22.52 -38.83
N PHE A 30 1.41 -22.55 -37.59
CA PHE A 30 0.76 -23.21 -36.48
C PHE A 30 -0.29 -22.36 -35.76
N ALA A 31 -0.59 -21.14 -36.22
CA ALA A 31 -1.62 -20.33 -35.60
C ALA A 31 -3.01 -20.89 -35.94
N TYR A 32 -3.86 -21.13 -34.93
CA TYR A 32 -5.26 -21.53 -35.11
C TYR A 32 -6.14 -20.39 -35.65
N THR A 33 -5.85 -19.94 -36.87
CA THR A 33 -6.70 -18.99 -37.61
C THR A 33 -7.91 -19.71 -38.18
N GLU A 34 -9.08 -19.05 -38.23
CA GLU A 34 -10.33 -19.63 -38.76
C GLU A 34 -10.09 -20.29 -40.12
N LYS A 35 -9.44 -19.60 -41.05
CA LYS A 35 -9.09 -20.15 -42.38
C LYS A 35 -8.22 -21.42 -42.33
N HIS A 36 -7.26 -21.51 -41.41
CA HIS A 36 -6.40 -22.68 -41.29
C HIS A 36 -7.17 -23.87 -40.69
N VAL A 37 -7.98 -23.61 -39.66
CA VAL A 37 -8.83 -24.62 -39.02
C VAL A 37 -9.88 -25.12 -40.01
N ASP A 38 -10.54 -24.24 -40.75
CA ASP A 38 -11.52 -24.58 -41.78
C ASP A 38 -10.90 -25.40 -42.91
N GLN A 39 -9.68 -25.04 -43.36
CA GLN A 39 -8.96 -25.79 -44.39
C GLN A 39 -8.57 -27.20 -43.92
N LEU A 40 -8.25 -27.37 -42.64
CA LEU A 40 -8.00 -28.69 -42.04
C LEU A 40 -9.31 -29.47 -41.83
N ALA A 41 -10.38 -28.82 -41.37
CA ALA A 41 -11.69 -29.43 -41.14
C ALA A 41 -12.35 -29.88 -42.46
N ALA A 42 -12.29 -29.04 -43.51
CA ALA A 42 -12.83 -29.32 -44.84
C ALA A 42 -12.15 -30.51 -45.54
N GLN A 43 -10.98 -30.94 -45.06
CA GLN A 43 -10.31 -32.15 -45.55
C GLN A 43 -10.74 -33.43 -44.83
N ASN A 44 -11.80 -33.37 -44.00
CA ASN A 44 -12.33 -34.48 -43.23
C ASN A 44 -11.28 -35.21 -42.39
N VAL A 45 -10.30 -34.46 -41.85
CA VAL A 45 -9.29 -35.03 -40.94
C VAL A 45 -9.97 -35.56 -39.66
N LYS A 46 -11.22 -35.17 -39.34
CA LYS A 46 -12.05 -35.78 -38.28
C LYS A 46 -12.20 -37.31 -38.42
N THR A 47 -12.20 -37.82 -39.65
CA THR A 47 -12.28 -39.27 -39.92
C THR A 47 -10.92 -39.94 -40.13
N MET A 48 -9.84 -39.14 -40.18
CA MET A 48 -8.51 -39.69 -40.42
C MET A 48 -7.97 -40.37 -39.17
N LYS A 49 -7.63 -41.65 -39.31
CA LYS A 49 -7.03 -42.41 -38.20
C LYS A 49 -5.61 -41.89 -37.92
N PRO A 50 -5.10 -41.99 -36.68
CA PRO A 50 -3.76 -41.50 -36.32
C PRO A 50 -2.63 -42.00 -37.24
N HIS A 51 -2.77 -43.21 -37.82
CA HIS A 51 -1.79 -43.76 -38.76
C HIS A 51 -1.79 -43.09 -40.14
N GLU A 52 -2.90 -42.49 -40.57
CA GLU A 52 -2.99 -41.78 -41.86
C GLU A 52 -2.27 -40.44 -41.79
N ILE A 53 -2.42 -39.72 -40.66
CA ILE A 53 -1.67 -38.48 -40.39
C ILE A 53 -0.16 -38.78 -40.29
N GLN A 54 0.22 -39.89 -39.66
CA GLN A 54 1.60 -40.38 -39.65
C GLN A 54 2.12 -40.77 -41.04
N GLY A 55 1.24 -41.22 -41.94
CA GLY A 55 1.57 -41.50 -43.33
C GLY A 55 2.03 -40.25 -44.08
N PHE A 56 1.30 -39.13 -43.92
CA PHE A 56 1.67 -37.86 -44.56
C PHE A 56 3.00 -37.29 -44.05
N THR A 57 3.29 -37.39 -42.75
CA THR A 57 4.57 -36.91 -42.19
C THR A 57 5.75 -37.75 -42.66
N LYS A 58 5.56 -39.08 -42.81
CA LYS A 58 6.56 -39.99 -43.40
C LYS A 58 6.80 -39.69 -44.87
N ASN A 59 5.75 -39.41 -45.65
CA ASN A 59 5.86 -39.09 -47.08
C ASN A 59 6.69 -37.82 -47.35
N VAL A 60 6.60 -36.83 -46.46
CA VAL A 60 7.38 -35.57 -46.57
C VAL A 60 8.75 -35.68 -45.88
N GLN A 61 9.06 -36.82 -45.26
CA GLN A 61 10.27 -37.05 -44.45
C GLN A 61 10.48 -35.92 -43.44
N LEU A 62 9.45 -35.64 -42.63
CA LEU A 62 9.54 -34.65 -41.55
C LEU A 62 10.09 -35.33 -40.29
N GLU A 63 11.18 -34.80 -39.74
CA GLU A 63 11.83 -35.35 -38.56
C GLU A 63 11.22 -34.82 -37.25
N ALA A 64 11.52 -35.49 -36.13
CA ALA A 64 11.16 -35.00 -34.81
C ALA A 64 11.96 -33.71 -34.46
N PRO A 65 11.38 -32.74 -33.73
CA PRO A 65 10.07 -32.77 -33.08
C PRO A 65 8.88 -32.41 -33.98
N TRP A 66 9.13 -31.94 -35.21
CA TRP A 66 8.09 -31.32 -36.04
C TRP A 66 7.05 -32.32 -36.54
N SER A 67 7.44 -33.58 -36.77
CA SER A 67 6.50 -34.65 -37.09
C SER A 67 5.46 -34.89 -35.99
N GLU A 68 5.90 -34.97 -34.72
CA GLU A 68 5.01 -35.13 -33.56
C GLU A 68 4.14 -33.89 -33.35
N ILE A 69 4.75 -32.70 -33.39
CA ILE A 69 4.06 -31.40 -33.21
C ILE A 69 2.91 -31.24 -34.21
N VAL A 70 3.16 -31.53 -35.49
CA VAL A 70 2.15 -31.41 -36.55
C VAL A 70 0.97 -32.34 -36.30
N ILE A 71 1.22 -33.59 -35.90
CA ILE A 71 0.16 -34.57 -35.65
C ILE A 71 -0.75 -34.07 -34.55
N HIS A 72 -0.18 -33.61 -33.43
CA HIS A 72 -0.97 -33.10 -32.32
C HIS A 72 -1.65 -31.76 -32.63
N HIS A 73 -1.00 -30.87 -33.38
CA HIS A 73 -1.58 -29.60 -33.85
C HIS A 73 -2.82 -29.82 -34.72
N MET A 74 -2.75 -30.75 -35.68
CA MET A 74 -3.90 -31.09 -36.51
C MET A 74 -5.05 -31.67 -35.68
N LYS A 75 -4.76 -32.55 -34.71
CA LYS A 75 -5.78 -33.05 -33.78
C LYS A 75 -6.42 -31.93 -32.97
N THR A 76 -5.62 -31.04 -32.39
CA THR A 76 -6.13 -29.89 -31.65
C THR A 76 -7.04 -29.02 -32.52
N ALA A 77 -6.66 -28.72 -33.76
CA ALA A 77 -7.49 -27.93 -34.66
C ALA A 77 -8.88 -28.57 -34.89
N LEU A 78 -8.94 -29.91 -35.01
CA LEU A 78 -10.20 -30.63 -35.20
C LEU A 78 -11.07 -30.66 -33.96
N TYR A 79 -10.47 -30.87 -32.78
CA TYR A 79 -11.19 -30.82 -31.52
C TYR A 79 -11.74 -29.42 -31.24
N LEU A 80 -10.99 -28.37 -31.61
CA LEU A 80 -11.46 -26.98 -31.53
C LEU A 80 -12.66 -26.71 -32.45
N ASP A 81 -12.64 -27.25 -33.68
CA ASP A 81 -13.76 -27.17 -34.62
C ASP A 81 -14.98 -27.98 -34.14
N ALA A 82 -14.76 -29.11 -33.47
CA ALA A 82 -15.82 -29.93 -32.88
C ALA A 82 -16.41 -29.34 -31.58
N GLY A 83 -15.77 -28.33 -30.98
CA GLY A 83 -16.15 -27.80 -29.67
C GLY A 83 -15.69 -28.65 -28.48
N GLU A 84 -14.89 -29.70 -28.72
CA GLU A 84 -14.35 -30.60 -27.70
C GLU A 84 -13.10 -30.00 -27.03
N TYR A 85 -13.29 -29.02 -26.13
CA TYR A 85 -12.18 -28.24 -25.57
C TYR A 85 -11.23 -29.03 -24.67
N GLU A 86 -11.70 -30.10 -24.02
CA GLU A 86 -10.85 -30.95 -23.17
C GLU A 86 -9.84 -31.76 -23.98
N GLU A 87 -10.30 -32.43 -25.04
CA GLU A 87 -9.43 -33.18 -25.95
C GLU A 87 -8.50 -32.25 -26.75
N ALA A 88 -8.99 -31.06 -27.12
CA ALA A 88 -8.17 -30.00 -27.69
C ALA A 88 -7.03 -29.59 -26.74
N PHE A 89 -7.32 -29.47 -25.44
CA PHE A 89 -6.32 -29.16 -24.41
C PHE A 89 -5.28 -30.27 -24.28
N LEU A 90 -5.70 -31.53 -24.18
CA LEU A 90 -4.78 -32.67 -24.09
C LEU A 90 -3.87 -32.75 -25.31
N SER A 91 -4.42 -32.57 -26.51
CA SER A 91 -3.63 -32.56 -27.74
C SER A 91 -2.67 -31.36 -27.80
N GLN A 92 -3.09 -30.16 -27.38
CA GLN A 92 -2.22 -28.98 -27.36
C GLN A 92 -1.12 -29.10 -26.30
N LYS A 93 -1.40 -29.76 -25.18
CA LYS A 93 -0.42 -30.06 -24.14
C LYS A 93 0.73 -30.90 -24.70
N GLU A 94 0.41 -31.91 -25.51
CA GLU A 94 1.41 -32.72 -26.21
C GLU A 94 2.20 -31.90 -27.24
N VAL A 95 1.60 -30.94 -27.95
CA VAL A 95 2.33 -30.00 -28.83
C VAL A 95 3.41 -29.26 -28.04
N VAL A 96 3.06 -28.70 -26.88
CA VAL A 96 4.01 -27.95 -26.04
C VAL A 96 5.09 -28.86 -25.48
N GLN A 97 4.73 -30.04 -24.97
CA GLN A 97 5.67 -31.00 -24.37
C GLN A 97 6.62 -31.60 -25.42
N SER A 98 6.16 -31.81 -26.64
CA SER A 98 7.00 -32.24 -27.77
C SER A 98 8.07 -31.19 -28.09
N LEU A 99 7.69 -29.91 -28.13
CA LEU A 99 8.67 -28.83 -28.30
C LEU A 99 9.65 -28.77 -27.11
N GLN A 100 9.15 -28.86 -25.88
CA GLN A 100 9.96 -28.81 -24.66
C GLN A 100 11.04 -29.90 -24.60
N ARG A 101 10.77 -31.11 -25.11
CA ARG A 101 11.76 -32.20 -25.16
C ARG A 101 13.00 -31.84 -25.98
N PHE A 102 12.86 -31.00 -27.00
CA PHE A 102 13.94 -30.63 -27.92
C PHE A 102 14.50 -29.21 -27.68
N MET A 103 13.87 -28.42 -26.80
CA MET A 103 14.31 -27.08 -26.40
C MET A 103 15.78 -26.99 -25.94
N PRO A 104 16.37 -27.97 -25.23
CA PRO A 104 17.79 -27.92 -24.87
C PRO A 104 18.74 -27.79 -26.07
N ASN A 105 18.35 -28.36 -27.22
CA ASN A 105 19.15 -28.36 -28.44
C ASN A 105 18.87 -27.16 -29.35
N MET A 106 17.94 -26.27 -28.96
CA MET A 106 17.53 -25.10 -29.73
C MET A 106 18.06 -23.81 -29.13
N THR A 107 18.24 -22.80 -29.98
CA THR A 107 18.67 -21.45 -29.58
C THR A 107 17.49 -20.48 -29.60
N ARG A 108 17.77 -19.17 -29.50
CA ARG A 108 16.79 -18.07 -29.46
C ARG A 108 15.78 -18.08 -30.60
N TRP A 109 16.12 -18.63 -31.77
CA TRP A 109 15.23 -18.58 -32.92
C TRP A 109 13.86 -19.19 -32.63
N ILE A 110 13.77 -20.24 -31.79
CA ILE A 110 12.52 -20.96 -31.52
C ILE A 110 11.46 -20.16 -30.73
N LEU A 111 11.87 -19.07 -30.07
CA LEU A 111 11.03 -18.34 -29.13
C LEU A 111 9.64 -17.93 -29.67
N PRO A 112 9.47 -17.44 -30.91
CA PRO A 112 8.14 -17.14 -31.46
C PRO A 112 7.18 -18.34 -31.46
N VAL A 113 7.67 -19.55 -31.79
CA VAL A 113 6.87 -20.79 -31.78
C VAL A 113 6.53 -21.17 -30.34
N LEU A 114 7.51 -21.09 -29.43
CA LEU A 114 7.29 -21.32 -28.00
C LEU A 114 6.19 -20.40 -27.45
N TYR A 115 6.20 -19.11 -27.83
CA TYR A 115 5.22 -18.15 -27.38
C TYR A 115 3.81 -18.50 -27.86
N LEU A 116 3.67 -18.87 -29.13
CA LEU A 116 2.39 -19.26 -29.69
C LEU A 116 1.83 -20.49 -28.97
N PHE A 117 2.61 -21.58 -28.91
CA PHE A 117 2.16 -22.85 -28.35
C PHE A 117 1.71 -22.73 -26.89
N ASN A 118 2.47 -22.01 -26.07
CA ASN A 118 2.13 -21.78 -24.66
C ASN A 118 0.94 -20.81 -24.51
N ASN A 119 0.81 -19.82 -25.41
CA ASN A 119 -0.35 -18.92 -25.39
C ASN A 119 -1.64 -19.66 -25.78
N ASP A 120 -1.58 -20.52 -26.80
CA ASP A 120 -2.71 -21.31 -27.27
C ASP A 120 -3.12 -22.34 -26.21
N LEU A 121 -2.15 -23.01 -25.57
CA LEU A 121 -2.42 -23.89 -24.42
C LEU A 121 -3.19 -23.14 -23.32
N ARG A 122 -2.80 -21.91 -22.97
CA ARG A 122 -3.51 -21.09 -21.99
C ARG A 122 -4.93 -20.72 -22.44
N LEU A 123 -5.11 -20.36 -23.71
CA LEU A 123 -6.41 -19.95 -24.26
C LEU A 123 -7.37 -21.14 -24.31
N ILE A 124 -6.91 -22.30 -24.77
CA ILE A 124 -7.69 -23.54 -24.84
C ILE A 124 -8.03 -24.02 -23.43
N ALA A 125 -7.07 -24.04 -22.50
CA ALA A 125 -7.33 -24.36 -21.09
C ALA A 125 -8.38 -23.44 -20.46
N THR A 126 -8.34 -22.14 -20.80
CA THR A 126 -9.35 -21.19 -20.33
C THR A 126 -10.74 -21.50 -20.87
N ARG A 127 -10.86 -21.93 -22.13
CA ARG A 127 -12.14 -22.32 -22.73
C ARG A 127 -12.65 -23.63 -22.14
N ALA A 128 -11.78 -24.63 -21.98
CA ALA A 128 -12.12 -25.91 -21.36
C ALA A 128 -12.66 -25.74 -19.93
N ASP A 129 -12.02 -24.92 -19.09
CA ASP A 129 -12.51 -24.67 -17.72
C ASP A 129 -13.79 -23.82 -17.67
N GLN A 130 -14.13 -23.11 -18.75
CA GLN A 130 -15.35 -22.31 -18.88
C GLN A 130 -16.51 -23.10 -19.49
N ASP A 131 -16.25 -24.28 -20.01
CA ASP A 131 -17.26 -25.13 -20.63
C ASP A 131 -18.25 -25.62 -19.58
N LYS A 132 -19.54 -25.47 -19.88
CA LYS A 132 -20.63 -25.83 -18.96
C LYS A 132 -20.82 -27.34 -18.88
N GLU A 133 -20.39 -28.07 -19.90
CA GLU A 133 -20.50 -29.53 -20.00
C GLU A 133 -19.36 -30.26 -19.25
N ALA A 134 -18.29 -29.55 -18.88
CA ALA A 134 -17.18 -30.13 -18.13
C ALA A 134 -17.58 -30.45 -16.68
N ALA A 135 -17.31 -31.68 -16.22
CA ALA A 135 -17.59 -32.11 -14.87
C ALA A 135 -16.79 -31.27 -13.84
N GLU A 136 -17.34 -31.08 -12.63
CA GLU A 136 -16.79 -30.14 -11.64
C GLU A 136 -15.34 -30.46 -11.20
N GLY A 137 -14.91 -31.72 -11.31
CA GLY A 137 -13.52 -32.14 -11.09
C GLY A 137 -12.54 -31.89 -12.25
N GLN A 138 -13.05 -31.67 -13.47
CA GLN A 138 -12.27 -31.47 -14.70
C GLN A 138 -11.87 -30.00 -14.94
N ARG A 139 -12.41 -29.05 -14.16
CA ARG A 139 -12.12 -27.59 -14.24
C ARG A 139 -10.75 -27.18 -13.67
N ARG A 140 -9.70 -27.96 -13.97
CA ARG A 140 -8.32 -27.75 -13.53
C ARG A 140 -7.34 -27.62 -14.70
N LYS A 141 -7.83 -27.48 -15.94
CA LYS A 141 -6.96 -27.45 -17.12
C LYS A 141 -6.06 -26.22 -17.12
N LEU A 142 -6.51 -25.10 -16.56
CA LEU A 142 -5.68 -23.90 -16.42
C LEU A 142 -4.53 -24.09 -15.41
N GLU A 143 -4.73 -24.87 -14.34
CA GLU A 143 -3.67 -25.26 -13.40
C GLU A 143 -2.64 -26.18 -14.07
N GLU A 144 -3.12 -27.18 -14.81
CA GLU A 144 -2.27 -28.06 -15.60
C GLU A 144 -1.47 -27.28 -16.66
N ALA A 145 -2.11 -26.34 -17.36
CA ALA A 145 -1.44 -25.45 -18.30
C ALA A 145 -0.32 -24.65 -17.63
N ALA A 146 -0.56 -24.15 -16.41
CA ALA A 146 0.44 -23.42 -15.65
C ALA A 146 1.68 -24.28 -15.36
N ASN A 147 1.49 -25.55 -15.01
CA ASN A 147 2.59 -26.49 -14.76
C ASN A 147 3.43 -26.71 -16.02
N VAL A 148 2.78 -26.90 -17.18
CA VAL A 148 3.46 -27.08 -18.46
C VAL A 148 4.20 -25.80 -18.87
N ILE A 149 3.56 -24.63 -18.78
CA ILE A 149 4.18 -23.34 -19.12
C ILE A 149 5.33 -23.01 -18.15
N SER A 150 5.23 -23.41 -16.88
CA SER A 150 6.30 -23.24 -15.89
C SER A 150 7.58 -23.97 -16.33
N LYS A 151 7.45 -25.15 -16.94
CA LYS A 151 8.59 -25.87 -17.52
C LYS A 151 9.20 -25.11 -18.70
N SER A 152 8.38 -24.51 -19.58
CA SER A 152 8.85 -23.61 -20.66
C SER A 152 9.62 -22.41 -20.11
N PHE A 153 9.14 -21.80 -19.02
CA PHE A 153 9.83 -20.73 -18.31
C PHE A 153 11.19 -21.21 -17.79
N THR A 154 11.25 -22.37 -17.15
CA THR A 154 12.50 -22.96 -16.64
C THR A 154 13.52 -23.14 -17.76
N TYR A 155 13.14 -23.67 -18.93
CA TYR A 155 14.04 -23.80 -20.08
C TYR A 155 14.56 -22.47 -20.62
N CYS A 156 13.81 -21.36 -20.46
CA CYS A 156 14.27 -20.04 -20.87
C CYS A 156 15.27 -19.45 -19.87
N ILE A 157 14.94 -19.52 -18.57
CA ILE A 157 15.72 -18.84 -17.52
C ILE A 157 17.04 -19.55 -17.20
N THR A 158 17.09 -20.88 -17.29
CA THR A 158 18.29 -21.67 -17.00
C THR A 158 19.20 -21.86 -18.22
N ASP A 159 18.88 -21.25 -19.36
CA ASP A 159 19.65 -21.39 -20.58
C ASP A 159 21.09 -20.88 -20.41
N ARG A 160 22.06 -21.77 -20.60
CA ARG A 160 23.49 -21.49 -20.46
C ARG A 160 24.14 -21.07 -21.78
N GLY A 161 23.37 -20.99 -22.87
CA GLY A 161 23.87 -20.54 -24.17
C GLY A 161 24.36 -19.08 -24.15
N PRO A 162 25.20 -18.68 -25.13
CA PRO A 162 25.66 -17.30 -25.28
C PRO A 162 24.50 -16.30 -25.34
N MET A 163 24.66 -15.11 -24.75
CA MET A 163 23.56 -14.14 -24.62
C MET A 163 22.89 -13.78 -25.96
N VAL A 164 23.65 -13.66 -27.05
CA VAL A 164 23.11 -13.30 -28.38
C VAL A 164 22.03 -14.30 -28.83
N THR A 165 22.29 -15.59 -28.66
CA THR A 165 21.44 -16.71 -29.09
C THR A 165 20.68 -17.36 -27.92
N SER A 166 20.69 -16.72 -26.74
CA SER A 166 20.07 -17.29 -25.54
C SER A 166 18.55 -17.20 -25.56
N LYS A 167 17.91 -18.24 -25.04
CA LYS A 167 16.48 -18.34 -24.78
C LYS A 167 16.05 -17.52 -23.56
N LYS A 168 16.98 -16.95 -22.78
CA LYS A 168 16.70 -16.01 -21.68
C LYS A 168 15.83 -14.82 -22.12
N TYR A 169 15.88 -14.44 -23.39
CA TYR A 169 15.02 -13.40 -23.96
C TYR A 169 13.52 -13.76 -23.98
N GLY A 170 13.17 -15.05 -23.81
CA GLY A 170 11.79 -15.53 -23.70
C GLY A 170 11.22 -15.51 -22.29
N THR A 171 12.06 -15.32 -21.27
CA THR A 171 11.67 -15.43 -19.86
C THR A 171 10.51 -14.51 -19.50
N TYR A 172 10.58 -13.21 -19.78
CA TYR A 172 9.50 -12.27 -19.42
C TYR A 172 8.19 -12.50 -20.18
N ARG A 173 8.25 -13.04 -21.40
CA ARG A 173 7.03 -13.45 -22.14
C ARG A 173 6.35 -14.63 -21.44
N MET A 174 7.11 -15.62 -20.99
CA MET A 174 6.58 -16.76 -20.22
C MET A 174 6.03 -16.30 -18.86
N ILE A 175 6.76 -15.42 -18.14
CA ILE A 175 6.29 -14.82 -16.88
C ILE A 175 4.94 -14.14 -17.09
N GLY A 176 4.78 -13.35 -18.16
CA GLY A 176 3.52 -12.69 -18.47
C GLY A 176 2.34 -13.65 -18.67
N MET A 177 2.58 -14.85 -19.21
CA MET A 177 1.56 -15.90 -19.34
C MET A 177 1.25 -16.56 -17.99
N LEU A 178 2.28 -16.90 -17.21
CA LEU A 178 2.12 -17.50 -15.88
C LEU A 178 1.39 -16.56 -14.92
N PHE A 179 1.77 -15.28 -14.89
CA PHE A 179 1.10 -14.29 -14.04
C PHE A 179 -0.37 -14.11 -14.43
N ARG A 180 -0.72 -14.13 -15.72
CA ARG A 180 -2.14 -14.14 -16.16
C ARG A 180 -2.91 -15.31 -15.56
N ILE A 181 -2.31 -16.50 -15.54
CA ILE A 181 -2.92 -17.71 -14.99
C ILE A 181 -3.01 -17.61 -13.46
N TYR A 182 -1.90 -17.35 -12.77
CA TYR A 182 -1.85 -17.31 -11.31
C TYR A 182 -2.75 -16.24 -10.70
N PHE A 183 -2.87 -15.06 -11.32
CA PHE A 183 -3.81 -14.04 -10.86
C PHE A 183 -5.28 -14.47 -11.07
N LYS A 184 -5.58 -15.22 -12.14
CA LYS A 184 -6.92 -15.76 -12.39
C LYS A 184 -7.27 -16.85 -11.38
N LEU A 185 -6.33 -17.74 -11.07
CA LEU A 185 -6.45 -18.81 -10.08
C LEU A 185 -6.32 -18.33 -8.62
N LYS A 186 -6.04 -17.04 -8.39
CA LYS A 186 -5.77 -16.45 -7.07
C LYS A 186 -4.55 -17.05 -6.33
N GLN A 187 -3.63 -17.70 -7.05
CA GLN A 187 -2.42 -18.34 -6.49
C GLN A 187 -1.21 -17.39 -6.51
N GLN A 188 -1.26 -16.32 -5.71
CA GLN A 188 -0.23 -15.27 -5.70
C GLN A 188 1.14 -15.75 -5.21
N ASN A 189 1.17 -16.77 -4.35
CA ASN A 189 2.41 -17.37 -3.84
C ASN A 189 3.30 -17.92 -4.96
N LEU A 190 2.70 -18.46 -6.04
CA LEU A 190 3.45 -18.96 -7.19
C LEU A 190 4.15 -17.84 -7.96
N CYS A 191 3.60 -16.61 -7.95
CA CYS A 191 4.27 -15.46 -8.55
C CYS A 191 5.59 -15.15 -7.82
N LYS A 192 5.64 -15.31 -6.49
CA LYS A 192 6.85 -15.09 -5.69
C LYS A 192 7.96 -16.06 -6.07
N ASN A 193 7.63 -17.33 -6.33
CA ASN A 193 8.60 -18.34 -6.75
C ASN A 193 9.26 -17.95 -8.08
N ILE A 194 8.47 -17.47 -9.04
CA ILE A 194 8.98 -16.95 -10.31
C ILE A 194 9.90 -15.74 -10.09
N LEU A 195 9.51 -14.78 -9.24
CA LEU A 195 10.34 -13.62 -8.94
C LEU A 195 11.67 -13.98 -8.27
N ARG A 196 11.67 -14.97 -7.37
CA ARG A 196 12.91 -15.49 -6.75
C ARG A 196 13.83 -16.12 -7.80
N ALA A 197 13.28 -16.91 -8.72
CA ALA A 197 14.06 -17.51 -9.80
C ALA A 197 14.69 -16.44 -10.72
N VAL A 198 13.94 -15.38 -11.06
CA VAL A 198 14.46 -14.26 -11.87
C VAL A 198 15.58 -13.50 -11.15
N LYS A 199 15.45 -13.27 -9.84
CA LYS A 199 16.49 -12.60 -9.05
C LYS A 199 17.77 -13.42 -8.92
N ALA A 200 17.65 -14.75 -8.88
CA ALA A 200 18.80 -15.66 -8.74
C ALA A 200 19.51 -15.93 -10.08
N ALA A 201 18.82 -15.75 -11.21
CA ALA A 201 19.36 -15.99 -12.53
C ALA A 201 20.15 -14.78 -13.05
N ASP A 202 21.24 -15.04 -13.75
CA ASP A 202 21.98 -14.04 -14.52
C ASP A 202 21.16 -13.62 -15.75
N MET A 203 20.38 -12.55 -15.61
CA MET A 203 19.43 -12.09 -16.62
C MET A 203 19.91 -10.79 -17.28
N PRO A 204 19.72 -10.64 -18.62
CA PRO A 204 19.95 -9.35 -19.26
C PRO A 204 19.10 -8.24 -18.63
N SER A 205 19.56 -7.00 -18.77
CA SER A 205 18.79 -5.83 -18.30
C SER A 205 17.37 -5.84 -18.89
N LEU A 206 16.38 -5.51 -18.05
CA LEU A 206 14.97 -5.51 -18.44
C LEU A 206 14.71 -4.65 -19.68
N GLU A 207 15.49 -3.58 -19.89
CA GLU A 207 15.36 -2.67 -21.04
C GLU A 207 15.60 -3.33 -22.40
N GLN A 208 16.37 -4.42 -22.44
CA GLN A 208 16.67 -5.17 -23.65
C GLN A 208 15.49 -6.04 -24.13
N PHE A 209 14.44 -6.17 -23.32
CA PHE A 209 13.24 -6.94 -23.65
C PHE A 209 12.19 -6.07 -24.34
N PRO A 210 11.29 -6.66 -25.15
CA PRO A 210 10.22 -5.90 -25.81
C PRO A 210 9.33 -5.13 -24.82
N LYS A 211 8.92 -3.90 -25.19
CA LYS A 211 8.02 -3.06 -24.37
C LYS A 211 6.76 -3.81 -23.92
N SER A 212 6.19 -4.67 -24.75
CA SER A 212 5.00 -5.47 -24.40
C SER A 212 5.23 -6.36 -23.17
N ASP A 213 6.42 -6.91 -23.04
CA ASP A 213 6.77 -7.89 -22.01
C ASP A 213 7.11 -7.17 -20.73
N ARG A 214 7.86 -6.07 -20.84
CA ARG A 214 8.18 -5.19 -19.71
C ARG A 214 6.91 -4.61 -19.09
N VAL A 215 6.01 -4.04 -19.90
CA VAL A 215 4.74 -3.48 -19.40
C VAL A 215 3.90 -4.55 -18.72
N THR A 216 3.80 -5.75 -19.31
CA THR A 216 3.04 -6.86 -18.71
C THR A 216 3.65 -7.29 -17.37
N PHE A 217 4.98 -7.46 -17.33
CA PHE A 217 5.70 -7.83 -16.11
C PHE A 217 5.52 -6.79 -15.01
N ARG A 218 5.78 -5.51 -15.29
CA ARG A 218 5.63 -4.40 -14.34
C ARG A 218 4.20 -4.25 -13.84
N TYR A 219 3.20 -4.42 -14.72
CA TYR A 219 1.79 -4.39 -14.32
C TYR A 219 1.47 -5.43 -13.26
N TYR A 220 1.83 -6.69 -13.49
CA TYR A 220 1.56 -7.76 -12.52
C TYR A 220 2.42 -7.67 -11.27
N LEU A 221 3.68 -7.23 -11.40
CA LEU A 221 4.56 -6.99 -10.25
C LEU A 221 4.00 -5.88 -9.35
N GLY A 222 3.55 -4.77 -9.93
CA GLY A 222 2.90 -3.69 -9.21
C GLY A 222 1.60 -4.12 -8.54
N ARG A 223 0.80 -4.98 -9.19
CA ARG A 223 -0.39 -5.59 -8.57
C ARG A 223 -0.05 -6.54 -7.42
N LEU A 224 1.04 -7.30 -7.52
CA LEU A 224 1.48 -8.17 -6.43
C LEU A 224 1.87 -7.32 -5.21
N TYR A 225 2.68 -6.28 -5.40
CA TYR A 225 3.03 -5.36 -4.32
C TYR A 225 1.82 -4.65 -3.72
N PHE A 226 0.84 -4.29 -4.54
CA PHE A 226 -0.40 -3.70 -4.05
C PHE A 226 -1.17 -4.65 -3.12
N LEU A 227 -1.22 -5.94 -3.45
CA LEU A 227 -1.86 -6.97 -2.63
C LEU A 227 -1.09 -7.27 -1.33
N GLU A 228 0.22 -7.02 -1.33
CA GLU A 228 1.09 -7.10 -0.14
C GLU A 228 1.11 -5.80 0.68
N GLU A 229 0.30 -4.81 0.30
CA GLU A 229 0.25 -3.47 0.90
C GLU A 229 1.57 -2.67 0.81
N ASP A 230 2.52 -3.09 -0.02
CA ASP A 230 3.71 -2.30 -0.36
C ASP A 230 3.38 -1.28 -1.46
N TYR A 231 2.63 -0.24 -1.07
CA TYR A 231 2.12 0.77 -2.00
C TYR A 231 3.22 1.60 -2.66
N VAL A 232 4.40 1.73 -2.04
CA VAL A 232 5.54 2.46 -2.60
C VAL A 232 6.09 1.72 -3.80
N LYS A 233 6.38 0.42 -3.66
CA LYS A 233 6.85 -0.38 -4.80
C LYS A 233 5.76 -0.57 -5.85
N ALA A 234 4.51 -0.77 -5.42
CA ALA A 234 3.37 -0.87 -6.33
C ALA A 234 3.25 0.36 -7.22
N GLU A 235 3.31 1.55 -6.64
CA GLU A 235 3.25 2.82 -7.37
C GLU A 235 4.37 2.94 -8.40
N ASN A 236 5.61 2.64 -8.01
CA ASN A 236 6.77 2.75 -8.89
C ASN A 236 6.62 1.87 -10.13
N GLU A 237 6.30 0.59 -9.94
CA GLU A 237 6.14 -0.36 -11.05
C GLU A 237 4.94 -0.03 -11.94
N LEU A 238 3.81 0.37 -11.37
CA LEU A 238 2.61 0.73 -12.13
C LEU A 238 2.81 2.05 -12.91
N ASN A 239 3.51 3.04 -12.35
CA ASN A 239 3.86 4.26 -13.08
C ASN A 239 4.77 3.95 -14.27
N LEU A 240 5.79 3.10 -14.09
CA LEU A 240 6.67 2.68 -15.17
C LEU A 240 5.88 1.90 -16.25
N ALA A 241 5.00 0.98 -15.85
CA ALA A 241 4.12 0.27 -16.77
C ALA A 241 3.23 1.23 -17.57
N PHE A 242 2.64 2.24 -16.92
CA PHE A 242 1.76 3.21 -17.57
C PHE A 242 2.51 4.11 -18.56
N LYS A 243 3.75 4.53 -18.20
CA LYS A 243 4.64 5.33 -19.05
C LYS A 243 5.13 4.55 -20.28
N GLU A 244 5.54 3.29 -20.09
CA GLU A 244 6.03 2.45 -21.17
C GLU A 244 4.92 1.94 -22.10
N CYS A 245 3.68 1.85 -21.61
CA CYS A 245 2.52 1.46 -22.41
C CYS A 245 2.25 2.52 -23.50
N THR A 246 2.13 2.08 -24.75
CA THR A 246 1.94 2.99 -25.89
C THR A 246 0.55 3.62 -25.90
N LYS A 247 0.44 4.82 -26.46
CA LYS A 247 -0.83 5.60 -26.49
C LYS A 247 -1.95 4.88 -27.26
N HIS A 248 -1.61 3.99 -28.19
CA HIS A 248 -2.58 3.20 -28.97
C HIS A 248 -3.31 2.12 -28.15
N HIS A 249 -2.73 1.67 -27.03
CA HIS A 249 -3.31 0.58 -26.22
C HIS A 249 -4.08 1.11 -25.00
N LEU A 250 -5.14 1.87 -25.25
CA LEU A 250 -5.94 2.51 -24.20
C LEU A 250 -6.49 1.53 -23.18
N LYS A 251 -6.98 0.35 -23.63
CA LYS A 251 -7.47 -0.71 -22.73
C LYS A 251 -6.42 -1.17 -21.73
N ASN A 252 -5.17 -1.34 -22.16
CA ASN A 252 -4.07 -1.75 -21.27
C ASN A 252 -3.70 -0.64 -20.30
N LYS A 253 -3.72 0.62 -20.74
CA LYS A 253 -3.52 1.77 -19.85
C LYS A 253 -4.61 1.86 -18.79
N GLU A 254 -5.87 1.64 -19.17
CA GLU A 254 -6.99 1.65 -18.24
C GLU A 254 -6.87 0.53 -17.21
N LEU A 255 -6.45 -0.69 -17.61
CA LEU A 255 -6.16 -1.78 -16.67
C LEU A 255 -5.05 -1.42 -15.67
N ILE A 256 -4.00 -0.72 -16.09
CA ILE A 256 -2.95 -0.24 -15.18
C ILE A 256 -3.53 0.81 -14.21
N LEU A 257 -4.38 1.71 -14.70
CA LEU A 257 -5.02 2.74 -13.89
C LEU A 257 -5.95 2.17 -12.82
N GLN A 258 -6.59 1.02 -13.05
CA GLN A 258 -7.45 0.38 -12.05
C GLN A 258 -6.73 0.15 -10.72
N THR A 259 -5.44 -0.22 -10.74
CA THR A 259 -4.63 -0.39 -9.52
C THR A 259 -3.81 0.86 -9.17
N LEU A 260 -3.41 1.66 -10.16
CA LEU A 260 -2.60 2.86 -9.90
C LEU A 260 -3.39 4.00 -9.26
N LEU A 261 -4.64 4.23 -9.69
CA LEU A 261 -5.46 5.33 -9.17
C LEU A 261 -5.75 5.21 -7.67
N PRO A 262 -6.12 4.04 -7.11
CA PRO A 262 -6.24 3.87 -5.66
C PRO A 262 -4.97 4.28 -4.91
N VAL A 263 -3.81 3.83 -5.39
CA VAL A 263 -2.52 4.15 -4.76
C VAL A 263 -2.23 5.64 -4.78
N LYS A 264 -2.50 6.31 -5.91
CA LYS A 264 -2.36 7.76 -6.03
C LYS A 264 -3.34 8.51 -5.14
N LEU A 265 -4.58 8.04 -5.07
CA LEU A 265 -5.65 8.66 -4.30
C LEU A 265 -5.37 8.62 -2.79
N MET A 266 -4.85 7.50 -2.26
CA MET A 266 -4.40 7.40 -0.86
C MET A 266 -3.34 8.43 -0.49
N LYS A 267 -2.47 8.80 -1.45
CA LYS A 267 -1.45 9.85 -1.27
C LYS A 267 -1.99 11.26 -1.49
N GLY A 268 -3.30 11.39 -1.75
CA GLY A 268 -3.95 12.66 -2.09
C GLY A 268 -3.62 13.21 -3.48
N MET A 269 -3.07 12.40 -4.38
CA MET A 269 -2.91 12.76 -5.78
C MET A 269 -4.19 12.47 -6.55
N LEU A 270 -4.87 13.53 -7.00
CA LEU A 270 -6.15 13.43 -7.70
C LEU A 270 -5.95 13.29 -9.22
N PRO A 271 -6.75 12.46 -9.91
CA PRO A 271 -6.72 12.37 -11.37
C PRO A 271 -7.21 13.67 -12.01
N THR A 272 -6.57 14.08 -13.11
CA THR A 272 -7.01 15.25 -13.88
C THR A 272 -8.26 14.93 -14.71
N LYS A 273 -9.07 15.95 -14.98
CA LYS A 273 -10.24 15.82 -15.88
C LYS A 273 -9.83 15.29 -17.27
N THR A 274 -8.68 15.72 -17.78
CA THR A 274 -8.11 15.28 -19.06
C THR A 274 -7.72 13.80 -19.07
N LEU A 275 -7.19 13.29 -17.95
CA LEU A 275 -6.90 11.87 -17.81
C LEU A 275 -8.20 11.05 -17.83
N LEU A 276 -9.18 11.44 -17.02
CA LEU A 276 -10.45 10.72 -16.91
C LEU A 276 -11.27 10.77 -18.20
N SER A 277 -11.20 11.84 -18.99
CA SER A 277 -11.91 11.88 -20.28
C SER A 277 -11.41 10.83 -21.28
N MET A 278 -10.17 10.36 -21.15
CA MET A 278 -9.61 9.31 -22.01
C MET A 278 -9.97 7.88 -21.56
N PHE A 279 -10.43 7.70 -20.32
CA PHE A 279 -10.62 6.38 -19.69
C PHE A 279 -12.01 6.28 -19.03
N PRO A 280 -13.03 5.82 -19.78
CA PRO A 280 -14.43 5.86 -19.35
C PRO A 280 -14.72 5.07 -18.06
N GLN A 281 -14.14 3.88 -17.89
CA GLN A 281 -14.36 3.06 -16.69
C GLN A 281 -13.73 3.72 -15.47
N SER A 282 -12.52 4.26 -15.63
CA SER A 282 -11.86 5.03 -14.57
C SER A 282 -12.65 6.30 -14.22
N ARG A 283 -13.22 6.99 -15.22
CA ARG A 283 -14.04 8.18 -15.01
C ARG A 283 -15.28 7.89 -14.17
N GLN A 284 -15.99 6.79 -14.47
CA GLN A 284 -17.21 6.42 -13.77
C GLN A 284 -16.98 6.28 -12.26
N ILE A 285 -15.85 5.68 -11.87
CA ILE A 285 -15.50 5.43 -10.46
C ILE A 285 -14.92 6.70 -9.81
N TYR A 286 -13.86 7.27 -10.41
CA TYR A 286 -13.02 8.24 -9.71
C TYR A 286 -13.45 9.70 -9.88
N SER A 287 -14.39 10.02 -10.77
CA SER A 287 -14.80 11.41 -11.00
C SER A 287 -15.42 12.04 -9.75
N GLN A 288 -16.42 11.39 -9.16
CA GLN A 288 -17.10 11.89 -7.95
C GLN A 288 -16.19 11.83 -6.73
N LEU A 289 -15.42 10.75 -6.57
CA LEU A 289 -14.43 10.62 -5.50
C LEU A 289 -13.41 11.78 -5.54
N ALA A 290 -12.85 12.10 -6.71
CA ALA A 290 -11.88 13.19 -6.83
C ALA A 290 -12.50 14.57 -6.53
N ILE A 291 -13.75 14.80 -6.94
CA ILE A 291 -14.47 16.05 -6.62
C ILE A 291 -14.72 16.15 -5.12
N ALA A 292 -15.17 15.07 -4.48
CA ALA A 292 -15.43 15.01 -3.05
C ALA A 292 -14.16 15.28 -2.23
N VAL A 293 -13.06 14.61 -2.56
CA VAL A 293 -11.76 14.85 -1.90
C VAL A 293 -11.28 16.29 -2.11
N LYS A 294 -11.38 16.83 -3.33
CA LYS A 294 -10.98 18.22 -3.60
C LYS A 294 -11.82 19.23 -2.81
N LYS A 295 -13.11 18.96 -2.64
CA LYS A 295 -14.02 19.81 -1.87
C LYS A 295 -13.92 19.57 -0.36
N GLY A 296 -13.33 18.47 0.10
CA GLY A 296 -13.38 18.07 1.51
C GLY A 296 -14.77 17.61 1.96
N ASN A 297 -15.61 17.12 1.02
CA ASN A 297 -16.94 16.64 1.35
C ASN A 297 -16.89 15.14 1.63
N VAL A 298 -16.84 14.76 2.91
CA VAL A 298 -16.67 13.37 3.36
C VAL A 298 -17.91 12.53 3.04
N LYS A 299 -19.11 13.08 3.22
CA LYS A 299 -20.37 12.39 2.91
C LYS A 299 -20.49 12.01 1.44
N SER A 300 -20.20 12.94 0.54
CA SER A 300 -20.21 12.71 -0.91
C SER A 300 -19.14 11.71 -1.33
N PHE A 301 -18.01 11.67 -0.62
CA PHE A 301 -16.99 10.64 -0.83
C PHE A 301 -17.55 9.26 -0.51
N ASN A 302 -18.18 9.10 0.67
CA ASN A 302 -18.76 7.83 1.10
C ASN A 302 -19.89 7.37 0.17
N VAL A 303 -20.77 8.28 -0.25
CA VAL A 303 -21.81 7.97 -1.25
C VAL A 303 -21.20 7.51 -2.59
N ALA A 304 -20.15 8.19 -3.07
CA ALA A 304 -19.47 7.81 -4.32
C ALA A 304 -18.73 6.48 -4.19
N LEU A 305 -18.20 6.17 -3.02
CA LEU A 305 -17.56 4.89 -2.70
C LEU A 305 -18.58 3.75 -2.73
N THR A 306 -19.72 3.89 -2.05
CA THR A 306 -20.82 2.92 -2.07
C THR A 306 -21.34 2.66 -3.50
N ASN A 307 -21.55 3.72 -4.28
CA ASN A 307 -22.00 3.60 -5.68
C ASN A 307 -21.01 2.79 -6.56
N SER A 308 -19.72 2.80 -6.20
CA SER A 308 -18.65 2.14 -6.96
C SER A 308 -18.19 0.82 -6.34
N GLU A 309 -18.77 0.41 -5.21
CA GLU A 309 -18.32 -0.69 -4.35
C GLU A 309 -18.18 -2.00 -5.13
N SER A 310 -19.24 -2.41 -5.83
CA SER A 310 -19.25 -3.68 -6.59
C SER A 310 -18.12 -3.79 -7.63
N THR A 311 -17.73 -2.66 -8.22
CA THR A 311 -16.65 -2.60 -9.21
C THR A 311 -15.27 -2.62 -8.53
N LEU A 312 -15.11 -1.87 -7.44
CA LEU A 312 -13.88 -1.83 -6.66
C LEU A 312 -13.57 -3.17 -5.98
N ILE A 313 -14.59 -3.89 -5.49
CA ILE A 313 -14.44 -5.25 -4.94
C ILE A 313 -13.97 -6.22 -6.02
N LYS A 314 -14.59 -6.19 -7.22
CA LYS A 314 -14.15 -7.02 -8.36
C LYS A 314 -12.71 -6.71 -8.77
N GLN A 315 -12.29 -5.45 -8.68
CA GLN A 315 -10.91 -5.01 -8.94
C GLN A 315 -9.94 -5.29 -7.79
N ARG A 316 -10.45 -5.64 -6.60
CA ARG A 316 -9.70 -5.80 -5.33
C ARG A 316 -9.02 -4.53 -4.85
N THR A 317 -9.63 -3.38 -5.11
CA THR A 317 -9.06 -2.06 -4.82
C THR A 317 -9.87 -1.26 -3.80
N TYR A 318 -11.01 -1.80 -3.34
CA TYR A 318 -11.94 -1.15 -2.41
C TYR A 318 -11.24 -0.55 -1.18
N PHE A 319 -10.55 -1.38 -0.38
CA PHE A 319 -9.89 -0.92 0.84
C PHE A 319 -8.84 0.17 0.61
N ALA A 320 -8.16 0.16 -0.54
CA ALA A 320 -7.22 1.23 -0.87
C ALA A 320 -7.94 2.54 -1.20
N VAL A 321 -9.09 2.49 -1.87
CA VAL A 321 -9.90 3.68 -2.14
C VAL A 321 -10.52 4.21 -0.85
N GLU A 322 -11.06 3.33 0.00
CA GLU A 322 -11.61 3.68 1.32
C GLU A 322 -10.60 4.42 2.21
N LYS A 323 -9.34 3.96 2.25
CA LYS A 323 -8.26 4.67 2.97
C LYS A 323 -8.10 6.14 2.55
N ALA A 324 -8.52 6.52 1.33
CA ALA A 324 -8.48 7.90 0.87
C ALA A 324 -9.58 8.81 1.45
N GLU A 325 -10.57 8.27 2.18
CA GLU A 325 -11.54 9.06 2.95
C GLU A 325 -10.82 10.02 3.92
N SER A 326 -9.76 9.53 4.56
CA SER A 326 -8.89 10.35 5.44
C SER A 326 -8.31 11.58 4.73
N ILE A 327 -8.11 11.52 3.41
CA ILE A 327 -7.66 12.66 2.62
C ILE A 327 -8.80 13.67 2.40
N ALA A 328 -10.04 13.21 2.18
CA ALA A 328 -11.20 14.11 2.12
C ALA A 328 -11.38 14.84 3.46
N LEU A 329 -11.30 14.11 4.57
CA LEU A 329 -11.36 14.66 5.92
C LEU A 329 -10.25 15.68 6.19
N ARG A 330 -9.02 15.36 5.79
CA ARG A 330 -7.88 16.31 5.86
C ARG A 330 -8.18 17.63 5.16
N GLN A 331 -8.82 17.57 3.99
CA GLN A 331 -9.14 18.76 3.21
C GLN A 331 -10.24 19.59 3.87
N LEU A 332 -11.22 18.95 4.51
CA LEU A 332 -12.22 19.63 5.32
C LEU A 332 -11.56 20.36 6.50
N PHE A 333 -10.77 19.65 7.29
CA PHE A 333 -10.11 20.21 8.47
C PHE A 333 -9.12 21.31 8.11
N ARG A 334 -8.39 21.16 7.00
CA ARG A 334 -7.56 22.24 6.46
C ARG A 334 -8.37 23.49 6.13
N LYS A 335 -9.57 23.35 5.56
CA LYS A 335 -10.45 24.51 5.28
C LYS A 335 -10.92 25.18 6.57
N VAL A 336 -11.31 24.40 7.57
CA VAL A 336 -11.66 24.94 8.90
C VAL A 336 -10.50 25.74 9.47
N PHE A 337 -9.29 25.18 9.45
CA PHE A 337 -8.07 25.87 9.90
C PHE A 337 -7.83 27.20 9.17
N LEU A 338 -7.98 27.21 7.84
CA LEU A 338 -7.80 28.42 7.03
C LEU A 338 -8.88 29.47 7.30
N VAL A 339 -10.15 29.07 7.45
CA VAL A 339 -11.27 29.97 7.76
C VAL A 339 -11.13 30.56 9.16
N MET A 340 -10.60 29.80 10.11
CA MET A 340 -10.33 30.24 11.48
C MET A 340 -9.04 31.09 11.59
N GLY A 341 -8.49 31.58 10.48
CA GLY A 341 -7.34 32.49 10.49
C GLY A 341 -5.99 31.85 10.81
N GLN A 342 -5.87 30.52 10.68
CA GLN A 342 -4.65 29.76 11.00
C GLN A 342 -4.22 29.86 12.47
N ASN A 343 -5.16 30.10 13.37
CA ASN A 343 -4.91 30.15 14.80
C ASN A 343 -4.34 28.82 15.32
N THR A 344 -3.40 28.91 16.27
CA THR A 344 -2.78 27.74 16.91
C THR A 344 -3.71 27.02 17.88
N ARG A 345 -4.75 27.70 18.38
CA ARG A 345 -5.78 27.15 19.28
C ARG A 345 -7.13 27.17 18.58
N LEU A 346 -7.70 25.98 18.37
CA LEU A 346 -8.95 25.81 17.62
C LEU A 346 -9.92 24.97 18.45
N PRO A 347 -11.13 25.49 18.74
CA PRO A 347 -12.15 24.70 19.43
C PRO A 347 -12.58 23.49 18.59
N ILE A 348 -12.67 22.30 19.20
CA ILE A 348 -13.12 21.06 18.55
C ILE A 348 -14.51 21.24 17.94
N ALA A 349 -15.38 22.01 18.60
CA ALA A 349 -16.72 22.36 18.13
C ALA A 349 -16.75 22.98 16.71
N LYS A 350 -15.69 23.68 16.28
CA LYS A 350 -15.61 24.22 14.91
C LYS A 350 -15.43 23.14 13.86
N PHE A 351 -14.67 22.09 14.18
CA PHE A 351 -14.52 20.93 13.29
C PHE A 351 -15.80 20.09 13.26
N GLN A 352 -16.45 19.91 14.41
CA GLN A 352 -17.77 19.27 14.49
C GLN A 352 -18.81 20.00 13.65
N GLN A 353 -18.89 21.35 13.76
CA GLN A 353 -19.79 22.17 12.94
C GLN A 353 -19.55 21.97 11.44
N ALA A 354 -18.28 21.88 11.02
CA ALA A 354 -17.95 21.62 9.61
C ALA A 354 -18.36 20.21 9.16
N LEU A 355 -18.20 19.19 10.00
CA LEU A 355 -18.63 17.82 9.71
C LEU A 355 -20.17 17.73 9.61
N ASN A 356 -20.88 18.36 10.53
CA ASN A 356 -22.33 18.50 10.50
C ASN A 356 -22.81 19.25 9.24
N PHE A 357 -22.09 20.31 8.83
CA PHE A 357 -22.38 21.05 7.59
C PHE A 357 -22.26 20.18 6.33
N GLU A 358 -21.27 19.29 6.27
CA GLU A 358 -21.14 18.30 5.18
C GLU A 358 -22.17 17.16 5.29
N GLY A 359 -23.01 17.17 6.33
CA GLY A 359 -24.10 16.23 6.56
C GLY A 359 -23.71 14.95 7.29
N MET A 360 -22.56 14.95 7.98
CA MET A 360 -22.15 13.92 8.93
C MET A 360 -22.63 14.35 10.32
N THR A 361 -23.76 13.80 10.78
CA THR A 361 -24.29 14.09 12.12
C THR A 361 -23.48 13.33 13.17
N ILE A 362 -22.55 14.04 13.82
CA ILE A 362 -21.63 13.46 14.80
C ILE A 362 -21.61 14.29 16.09
N ASP A 363 -21.29 13.64 17.21
CA ASP A 363 -21.07 14.31 18.48
C ASP A 363 -19.66 14.92 18.59
N ILE A 364 -19.34 15.51 19.74
CA ILE A 364 -18.05 16.20 19.94
C ILE A 364 -16.95 15.17 20.14
N GLU A 365 -17.27 14.07 20.82
CA GLU A 365 -16.38 12.94 21.10
C GLU A 365 -15.91 12.25 19.82
N GLU A 366 -16.81 12.02 18.86
CA GLU A 366 -16.49 11.49 17.53
C GLU A 366 -15.65 12.49 16.73
N ALA A 367 -15.98 13.78 16.77
CA ALA A 367 -15.18 14.81 16.10
C ALA A 367 -13.75 14.88 16.67
N GLU A 368 -13.62 14.74 17.99
CA GLU A 368 -12.34 14.66 18.69
C GLU A 368 -11.56 13.41 18.27
N TRP A 369 -12.19 12.23 18.26
CA TRP A 369 -11.58 10.99 17.79
C TRP A 369 -11.07 11.10 16.35
N MET A 370 -11.87 11.70 15.47
CA MET A 370 -11.48 11.94 14.08
C MET A 370 -10.24 12.85 14.00
N LEU A 371 -10.18 13.93 14.79
CA LEU A 371 -9.00 14.80 14.86
C LEU A 371 -7.78 14.06 15.40
N ALA A 372 -7.93 13.27 16.46
CA ALA A 372 -6.87 12.46 17.04
C ALA A 372 -6.27 11.50 16.00
N ASN A 373 -7.12 10.81 15.24
CA ASN A 373 -6.72 9.91 14.17
C ASN A 373 -5.95 10.65 13.05
N MET A 374 -6.37 11.87 12.72
CA MET A 374 -5.69 12.71 11.71
C MET A 374 -4.32 13.21 12.17
N ILE A 375 -4.17 13.51 13.46
CA ILE A 375 -2.89 13.86 14.08
C ILE A 375 -1.97 12.63 14.11
N TYR A 376 -2.47 11.49 14.60
CA TYR A 376 -1.74 10.24 14.67
C TYR A 376 -1.20 9.79 13.30
N LYS A 377 -2.01 9.92 12.25
CA LYS A 377 -1.60 9.63 10.86
C LYS A 377 -0.61 10.65 10.27
N GLY A 378 -0.28 11.72 10.99
CA GLY A 378 0.61 12.79 10.53
C GLY A 378 -0.01 13.69 9.45
N TYR A 379 -1.32 13.63 9.25
CA TYR A 379 -2.03 14.49 8.29
C TYR A 379 -2.31 15.88 8.84
N MET A 380 -2.33 16.02 10.16
CA MET A 380 -2.39 17.28 10.89
C MET A 380 -1.28 17.33 11.93
N LYS A 381 -0.74 18.52 12.20
CA LYS A 381 0.17 18.77 13.31
C LYS A 381 -0.61 19.49 14.41
N GLY A 382 -0.49 19.02 15.64
CA GLY A 382 -1.17 19.57 16.79
C GLY A 382 -1.34 18.51 17.89
N TYR A 383 -1.82 18.93 19.04
CA TYR A 383 -2.26 18.05 20.12
C TYR A 383 -3.68 18.45 20.53
N LEU A 384 -4.44 17.50 21.07
CA LEU A 384 -5.76 17.76 21.62
C LEU A 384 -5.59 18.05 23.12
N SER A 385 -6.03 19.22 23.56
CA SER A 385 -6.08 19.59 24.97
C SER A 385 -7.51 19.45 25.44
N HIS A 386 -7.76 18.56 26.39
CA HIS A 386 -9.02 18.57 27.12
C HIS A 386 -8.99 19.78 28.07
N GLU A 387 -9.71 20.85 27.75
CA GLU A 387 -9.87 21.99 28.66
C GLU A 387 -10.60 21.53 29.94
N LYS A 388 -9.93 21.52 31.10
CA LYS A 388 -10.59 21.62 32.41
C LYS A 388 -9.78 22.43 33.45
N MET A 389 -10.41 23.51 33.94
CA MET A 389 -10.47 23.99 35.34
C MET A 389 -9.21 24.47 36.10
N TYR A 390 -8.04 24.69 35.48
CA TYR A 390 -6.91 25.31 36.17
C TYR A 390 -6.41 26.56 35.44
N LEU A 391 -6.41 27.68 36.15
CA LEU A 391 -5.94 28.98 35.69
C LEU A 391 -4.51 29.21 36.19
N VAL A 392 -3.59 29.52 35.27
CA VAL A 392 -2.22 29.89 35.62
C VAL A 392 -2.21 31.35 36.06
N LEU A 393 -2.09 31.59 37.37
CA LEU A 393 -2.11 32.95 37.94
C LEU A 393 -0.86 33.76 37.60
N THR A 394 0.30 33.12 37.63
CA THR A 394 1.60 33.75 37.31
C THR A 394 2.65 32.68 37.01
N SER A 395 3.64 32.99 36.18
CA SER A 395 4.71 32.06 35.82
C SER A 395 5.97 32.79 35.33
N GLN A 396 7.13 32.15 35.48
CA GLN A 396 8.42 32.65 35.00
C GLN A 396 9.28 31.49 34.49
N TYR A 397 10.08 31.73 33.45
CA TYR A 397 10.90 30.69 32.80
C TYR A 397 12.31 31.20 32.51
N ASP A 398 13.32 30.35 32.70
CA ASP A 398 14.64 30.53 32.13
C ASP A 398 14.85 29.49 31.02
N LEU A 399 14.81 29.95 29.76
CA LEU A 399 14.96 29.13 28.56
C LEU A 399 16.22 29.51 27.77
N SER A 400 17.18 30.16 28.43
CA SER A 400 18.40 30.66 27.81
C SER A 400 19.24 29.54 27.15
N SER A 401 19.20 28.34 27.72
CA SER A 401 19.86 27.12 27.23
C SER A 401 19.28 26.55 25.93
N PHE A 402 18.05 26.95 25.55
CA PHE A 402 17.37 26.47 24.35
C PHE A 402 17.50 27.44 23.18
N GLY A 403 17.56 26.90 21.96
CA GLY A 403 17.63 27.68 20.73
C GLY A 403 16.43 28.62 20.55
N PHE A 404 16.65 29.84 20.06
CA PHE A 404 15.63 30.91 20.00
C PHE A 404 14.28 30.47 19.41
N PHE A 405 14.29 29.69 18.33
CA PHE A 405 13.07 29.23 17.65
C PHE A 405 12.32 28.11 18.39
N GLN A 406 12.92 27.49 19.41
CA GLN A 406 12.32 26.39 20.18
C GLN A 406 11.73 26.87 21.51
N ARG A 407 12.12 28.06 22.00
CA ARG A 407 11.75 28.57 23.34
C ARG A 407 10.23 28.63 23.55
N ASN A 408 9.48 29.12 22.56
CA ASN A 408 8.01 29.19 22.65
C ASN A 408 7.38 27.80 22.79
N THR A 409 7.83 26.83 21.99
CA THR A 409 7.33 25.45 22.06
C THR A 409 7.65 24.81 23.40
N ILE A 410 8.84 25.05 23.96
CA ILE A 410 9.23 24.50 25.27
C ILE A 410 8.43 25.12 26.40
N GLN A 411 8.17 26.44 26.34
CA GLN A 411 7.30 27.12 27.29
C GLN A 411 5.87 26.54 27.27
N GLU A 412 5.32 26.25 26.08
CA GLU A 412 4.01 25.60 25.94
C GLU A 412 4.01 24.20 26.57
N VAL A 413 5.06 23.41 26.35
CA VAL A 413 5.21 22.08 26.97
C VAL A 413 5.30 22.18 28.49
N MET A 414 6.10 23.11 29.02
CA MET A 414 6.23 23.34 30.47
C MET A 414 4.88 23.68 31.10
N ASN A 415 4.09 24.55 30.46
CA ASN A 415 2.75 24.91 30.92
C ASN A 415 1.78 23.74 30.89
N PHE A 416 1.80 22.95 29.82
CA PHE A 416 0.97 21.77 29.71
C PHE A 416 1.31 20.74 30.80
N SER A 417 2.59 20.46 31.02
CA SER A 417 3.05 19.55 32.07
C SER A 417 2.66 20.06 33.45
N ALA A 418 2.80 21.36 33.71
CA ALA A 418 2.37 21.98 34.95
C ALA A 418 0.88 21.72 35.24
N ILE A 419 0.00 22.06 34.29
CA ILE A 419 -1.46 21.88 34.44
C ILE A 419 -1.81 20.40 34.66
N THR A 420 -1.25 19.50 33.84
CA THR A 420 -1.50 18.05 33.92
C THR A 420 -1.12 17.47 35.29
N VAL A 421 -0.02 17.96 35.88
CA VAL A 421 0.45 17.52 37.18
C VAL A 421 -0.43 18.07 38.31
N THR A 422 -0.86 19.34 38.21
CA THR A 422 -1.80 19.94 39.17
C THR A 422 -3.12 19.18 39.23
N GLU A 423 -3.70 18.82 38.08
CA GLU A 423 -4.95 18.04 37.99
C GLU A 423 -4.90 16.69 38.72
N ARG A 424 -3.70 16.12 38.84
CA ARG A 424 -3.47 14.77 39.37
C ARG A 424 -2.89 14.77 40.78
N THR A 425 -2.84 15.94 41.42
CA THR A 425 -2.33 16.12 42.78
C THR A 425 -3.48 16.50 43.70
N GLU A 426 -3.70 15.70 44.75
CA GLU A 426 -4.78 15.91 45.71
C GLU A 426 -4.50 17.11 46.63
N LEU A 427 -5.55 17.71 47.21
CA LEU A 427 -5.42 18.83 48.13
C LEU A 427 -4.51 18.49 49.33
N GLY A 428 -3.55 19.35 49.63
CA GLY A 428 -2.58 19.17 50.71
C GLY A 428 -1.37 18.28 50.35
N GLN A 429 -1.31 17.77 49.12
CA GLN A 429 -0.32 16.78 48.71
C GLN A 429 0.93 17.43 48.08
N ARG A 430 2.09 16.80 48.30
CA ARG A 430 3.38 17.13 47.67
C ARG A 430 3.87 15.96 46.84
N GLN A 431 4.24 16.20 45.57
CA GLN A 431 4.73 15.16 44.68
C GLN A 431 5.93 15.65 43.85
N SER A 432 6.83 14.71 43.52
CA SER A 432 7.89 14.92 42.52
C SER A 432 7.73 13.91 41.40
N ILE A 433 7.76 14.39 40.16
CA ILE A 433 7.43 13.61 38.98
C ILE A 433 8.59 13.70 38.00
N GLU A 434 9.20 12.56 37.71
CA GLU A 434 10.28 12.49 36.73
C GLU A 434 9.72 12.47 35.30
N VAL A 435 10.24 13.36 34.45
CA VAL A 435 9.90 13.52 33.04
C VAL A 435 11.20 13.61 32.22
N GLU A 436 11.60 12.50 31.61
CA GLU A 436 12.86 12.40 30.86
C GLU A 436 14.07 12.85 31.71
N ASN A 437 14.65 14.02 31.42
CA ASN A 437 15.82 14.58 32.12
C ASN A 437 15.44 15.64 33.19
N ASN A 438 14.15 15.95 33.33
CA ASN A 438 13.64 16.97 34.25
C ASN A 438 12.79 16.34 35.35
N VAL A 439 12.62 17.08 36.44
CA VAL A 439 11.75 16.74 37.56
C VAL A 439 10.77 17.88 37.79
N ILE A 440 9.49 17.52 37.87
CA ILE A 440 8.40 18.45 38.19
C ILE A 440 8.05 18.28 39.67
N HIS A 441 8.30 19.30 40.46
CA HIS A 441 7.90 19.37 41.86
C HIS A 441 6.59 20.14 41.98
N VAL A 442 5.59 19.55 42.62
CA VAL A 442 4.27 20.14 42.81
C VAL A 442 3.87 20.13 44.28
N TYR A 443 3.35 21.27 44.74
CA TYR A 443 2.64 21.38 46.01
C TYR A 443 1.21 21.88 45.75
N MET A 444 0.23 21.08 46.15
CA MET A 444 -1.17 21.48 46.15
C MET A 444 -1.56 21.93 47.56
N ASN A 445 -1.84 23.22 47.74
CA ASN A 445 -2.29 23.76 49.01
C ASN A 445 -3.73 23.31 49.30
N PRO A 446 -4.11 23.02 50.57
CA PRO A 446 -5.49 22.71 50.94
C PRO A 446 -6.55 23.74 50.52
N GLN A 447 -6.16 25.00 50.33
CA GLN A 447 -7.05 26.07 49.86
C GLN A 447 -7.30 26.03 48.34
N GLY A 448 -6.63 25.15 47.59
CA GLY A 448 -6.82 24.98 46.14
C GLY A 448 -5.79 25.69 45.26
N LEU A 449 -4.82 26.40 45.85
CA LEU A 449 -3.69 27.00 45.13
C LEU A 449 -2.59 25.96 44.90
N SER A 450 -2.10 25.85 43.67
CA SER A 450 -0.98 24.95 43.33
C SER A 450 0.27 25.73 42.98
N GLY A 451 1.41 25.33 43.56
CA GLY A 451 2.73 25.79 43.19
C GLY A 451 3.50 24.70 42.45
N ILE A 452 4.19 25.06 41.37
CA ILE A 452 4.99 24.13 40.56
C ILE A 452 6.39 24.69 40.28
N ILE A 453 7.39 23.83 40.40
CA ILE A 453 8.78 24.07 39.94
C ILE A 453 9.18 22.93 39.01
N ILE A 454 9.76 23.28 37.87
CA ILE A 454 10.39 22.32 36.94
C ILE A 454 11.89 22.57 37.00
N SER A 455 12.67 21.53 37.26
CA SER A 455 14.12 21.61 37.36
C SER A 455 14.79 20.39 36.71
N ASP A 456 16.09 20.48 36.47
CA ASP A 456 16.88 19.32 36.06
C ASP A 456 16.93 18.27 37.19
N LYS A 457 17.24 17.02 36.84
CA LYS A 457 17.30 15.90 37.79
C LYS A 457 18.30 16.08 38.92
N ASP A 458 19.37 16.84 38.68
CA ASP A 458 20.42 17.09 39.67
C ASP A 458 20.05 18.19 40.67
N TYR A 459 18.94 18.92 40.44
CA TYR A 459 18.52 19.98 41.35
C TYR A 459 17.91 19.40 42.64
N PRO A 460 18.34 19.85 43.84
CA PRO A 460 17.88 19.24 45.08
C PRO A 460 16.38 19.46 45.34
N SER A 461 15.60 18.36 45.42
CA SER A 461 14.15 18.42 45.70
C SER A 461 13.79 19.23 46.95
N ARG A 462 14.65 19.17 47.98
CA ARG A 462 14.44 19.92 49.23
C ARG A 462 14.41 21.44 48.99
N VAL A 463 15.29 21.92 48.12
CA VAL A 463 15.36 23.34 47.77
C VAL A 463 14.14 23.73 46.94
N ALA A 464 13.72 22.86 46.00
CA ALA A 464 12.51 23.09 45.22
C ALA A 464 11.26 23.22 46.11
N PHE A 465 11.04 22.29 47.05
CA PHE A 465 9.88 22.37 47.96
C PHE A 465 9.97 23.54 48.95
N SER A 466 11.16 23.91 49.39
CA SER A 466 11.37 25.08 50.24
C SER A 466 10.96 26.37 49.50
N LEU A 467 11.37 26.52 48.24
CA LEU A 467 10.95 27.64 47.40
C LEU A 467 9.44 27.61 47.10
N LEU A 468 8.88 26.43 46.81
CA LEU A 468 7.44 26.26 46.59
C LEU A 468 6.61 26.72 47.78
N ASN A 469 6.97 26.30 48.99
CA ASN A 469 6.24 26.73 50.19
C ASN A 469 6.30 28.25 50.34
N LYS A 470 7.49 28.84 50.22
CA LYS A 470 7.65 30.30 50.30
C LYS A 470 6.80 31.03 49.27
N VAL A 471 6.80 30.58 48.01
CA VAL A 471 6.02 31.19 46.93
C VAL A 471 4.52 31.07 47.20
N VAL A 472 4.03 29.88 47.59
CA VAL A 472 2.62 29.65 47.90
C VAL A 472 2.18 30.49 49.09
N ASP A 473 2.96 30.53 50.17
CA ASP A 473 2.66 31.31 51.38
C ASP A 473 2.64 32.81 51.11
N GLU A 474 3.59 33.31 50.31
CA GLU A 474 3.62 34.71 49.87
C GLU A 474 2.38 35.06 49.05
N VAL A 475 1.97 34.19 48.12
CA VAL A 475 0.77 34.42 47.31
C VAL A 475 -0.48 34.47 48.18
N LEU A 476 -0.64 33.51 49.10
CA LEU A 476 -1.78 33.46 50.02
C LEU A 476 -1.85 34.65 50.99
N THR A 477 -0.69 35.15 51.43
CA THR A 477 -0.60 36.24 52.41
C THR A 477 -0.72 37.61 51.76
N LYS A 478 -0.03 37.84 50.62
CA LYS A 478 0.03 39.14 49.94
C LYS A 478 -1.17 39.40 49.03
N TYR A 479 -1.79 38.37 48.46
CA TYR A 479 -2.83 38.52 47.43
C TYR A 479 -4.15 37.89 47.86
N SER A 480 -4.94 38.59 48.66
CA SER A 480 -6.22 38.10 49.22
C SER A 480 -7.29 37.72 48.18
N HIS A 481 -7.16 38.16 46.92
CA HIS A 481 -8.09 37.92 45.81
C HIS A 481 -7.57 36.87 44.80
N TRP A 482 -6.54 36.10 45.16
CA TRP A 482 -5.91 35.11 44.27
C TRP A 482 -6.89 34.09 43.67
N ASN A 483 -7.99 33.79 44.37
CA ASN A 483 -9.02 32.82 43.97
C ASN A 483 -10.05 33.35 42.96
N THR A 484 -10.05 34.66 42.70
CA THR A 484 -10.98 35.33 41.77
C THR A 484 -10.26 36.14 40.70
N ALA A 485 -8.93 36.25 40.78
CA ALA A 485 -8.09 36.96 39.83
C ALA A 485 -7.82 36.11 38.58
N ASP A 486 -7.86 36.75 37.41
CA ASP A 486 -7.46 36.08 36.16
C ASP A 486 -5.93 35.94 36.05
N THR A 487 -5.18 36.87 36.64
CA THR A 487 -3.71 36.90 36.70
C THR A 487 -3.23 37.69 37.92
N ILE A 488 -2.03 37.39 38.42
CA ILE A 488 -1.37 38.11 39.52
C ILE A 488 -0.02 38.63 39.04
N GLU A 489 0.21 39.93 39.19
CA GLU A 489 1.54 40.52 39.03
C GLU A 489 2.40 40.19 40.26
N TYR A 490 3.39 39.31 40.07
CA TYR A 490 4.30 38.86 41.12
C TYR A 490 5.77 39.08 40.70
N PRO A 491 6.26 40.35 40.77
CA PRO A 491 7.60 40.70 40.26
C PRO A 491 8.75 39.94 40.95
N GLU A 492 8.60 39.59 42.23
CA GLU A 492 9.61 38.85 43.00
C GLU A 492 9.93 37.48 42.38
N LEU A 493 8.98 36.86 41.66
CA LEU A 493 9.18 35.58 40.97
C LEU A 493 10.31 35.66 39.94
N THR A 494 10.49 36.81 39.29
CA THR A 494 11.60 37.06 38.34
C THR A 494 12.96 37.09 39.04
N GLN A 495 13.01 37.55 40.28
CA GLN A 495 14.24 37.53 41.08
C GLN A 495 14.52 36.13 41.61
N TYR A 496 13.47 35.40 42.03
CA TYR A 496 13.60 34.05 42.55
C TYR A 496 14.12 33.08 41.49
N ILE A 497 13.63 33.13 40.25
CA ILE A 497 14.13 32.21 39.21
C ILE A 497 15.63 32.38 38.94
N GLN A 498 16.18 33.59 39.10
CA GLN A 498 17.62 33.85 38.94
C GLN A 498 18.42 33.46 40.19
N LYS A 499 17.93 33.86 41.38
CA LYS A 499 18.63 33.63 42.64
C LYS A 499 18.75 32.14 42.99
N TYR A 500 17.70 31.36 42.72
CA TYR A 500 17.66 29.94 43.04
C TYR A 500 18.20 29.03 41.91
N GLN A 501 18.87 29.59 40.90
CA GLN A 501 19.74 28.76 40.04
C GLN A 501 20.89 28.14 40.82
N ASP A 502 21.34 28.79 41.91
CA ASP A 502 22.29 28.25 42.88
C ASP A 502 21.54 27.70 44.11
N PRO A 503 21.50 26.36 44.31
CA PRO A 503 20.81 25.74 45.44
C PRO A 503 21.29 26.20 46.83
N GLN A 504 22.54 26.66 46.97
CA GLN A 504 23.10 27.10 48.25
C GLN A 504 22.44 28.40 48.75
N GLN A 505 21.87 29.20 47.84
CA GLN A 505 21.15 30.43 48.19
C GLN A 505 19.84 30.18 48.96
N ALA A 506 19.42 28.91 49.09
CA ALA A 506 18.26 28.50 49.88
C ALA A 506 18.55 28.22 51.36
N ASP A 507 19.82 28.24 51.80
CA ASP A 507 20.24 27.88 53.15
C ASP A 507 19.53 28.68 54.26
N ASN A 508 19.21 29.95 54.01
CA ASN A 508 18.48 30.81 54.96
C ASN A 508 17.02 30.39 55.17
N ILE A 509 16.38 29.77 54.15
CA ILE A 509 15.01 29.25 54.25
C ILE A 509 15.05 27.82 54.81
N MET A 510 16.06 27.03 54.42
CA MET A 510 16.23 25.66 54.89
C MET A 510 16.43 25.55 56.41
N LYS A 511 17.05 26.54 57.07
CA LYS A 511 17.16 26.57 58.54
C LYS A 511 15.81 26.71 59.25
N VAL A 512 14.84 27.41 58.65
CA VAL A 512 13.51 27.64 59.23
C VAL A 512 12.57 26.47 58.93
N GLN A 513 12.72 25.80 57.78
CA GLN A 513 11.84 24.68 57.39
C GLN A 513 12.23 23.32 58.01
N LYS A 514 13.46 23.18 58.53
CA LYS A 514 13.96 21.92 59.12
C LYS A 514 13.13 21.43 60.32
N GLU A 515 12.38 22.33 60.98
CA GLU A 515 11.46 22.02 62.08
C GLU A 515 10.05 21.57 61.60
N LEU A 516 9.67 21.82 60.35
CA LEU A 516 8.34 21.50 59.78
C LEU A 516 8.31 20.19 58.97
N ASP A 517 9.44 19.76 58.40
CA ASP A 517 9.50 18.67 57.41
C ASP A 517 9.66 17.26 58.01
N GLU A 518 9.77 17.09 59.33
CA GLU A 518 9.96 15.74 59.94
C GLU A 518 8.73 14.81 59.86
N THR A 519 7.61 15.25 59.26
CA THR A 519 6.38 14.43 59.12
C THR A 519 5.73 14.41 57.73
N THR A 520 6.33 15.01 56.69
CA THR A 520 5.69 15.05 55.35
C THR A 520 6.31 14.08 54.35
N THR A 521 5.56 13.05 53.96
CA THR A 521 5.97 12.09 52.93
C THR A 521 5.87 12.71 51.52
N ILE A 522 7.00 12.96 50.86
CA ILE A 522 7.03 13.34 49.43
C ILE A 522 6.84 12.07 48.60
N MET A 523 5.81 12.05 47.74
CA MET A 523 5.62 10.95 46.80
C MET A 523 6.43 11.17 45.52
N TYR A 524 7.22 10.16 45.16
CA TYR A 524 7.93 10.10 43.88
C TYR A 524 7.14 9.25 42.89
N LYS A 525 6.90 9.78 41.69
CA LYS A 525 6.18 9.09 40.60
C LYS A 525 6.88 9.33 39.26
N THR A 526 6.62 8.46 38.29
CA THR A 526 6.97 8.70 36.88
C THR A 526 5.79 9.30 36.15
N ILE A 527 6.03 10.10 35.10
CA ILE A 527 4.95 10.67 34.29
C ILE A 527 4.04 9.58 33.68
N GLU A 528 4.59 8.42 33.31
CA GLU A 528 3.84 7.26 32.82
C GLU A 528 2.84 6.74 33.86
N SER A 529 3.25 6.66 35.14
CA SER A 529 2.36 6.22 36.22
C SER A 529 1.18 7.16 36.47
N LEU A 530 1.34 8.45 36.14
CA LEU A 530 0.27 9.43 36.19
C LEU A 530 -0.66 9.32 34.99
N LEU A 531 -0.12 9.02 33.80
CA LEU A 531 -0.89 8.83 32.57
C LEU A 531 -1.77 7.57 32.65
N GLN A 532 -1.27 6.48 33.23
CA GLN A 532 -2.00 5.20 33.32
C GLN A 532 -3.22 5.20 34.25
N ARG A 533 -3.32 6.12 35.22
CA ARG A 533 -4.46 6.17 36.15
C ARG A 533 -5.76 6.72 35.55
N GLY A 534 -5.72 7.32 34.36
CA GLY A 534 -6.91 7.79 33.63
C GLY A 534 -7.53 6.75 32.70
N GLU A 535 -6.87 5.63 32.43
CA GLU A 535 -7.33 4.59 31.48
C GLU A 535 -8.16 3.48 32.14
N LYS A 536 -8.39 3.52 33.46
CA LYS A 536 -9.23 2.55 34.16
C LYS A 536 -10.62 3.12 34.44
N ASN A 537 -11.54 2.88 33.52
CA ASN A 537 -12.89 2.37 33.75
C ASN A 537 -13.79 2.75 32.56
N HIS A 538 -13.90 1.84 31.59
CA HIS A 538 -15.15 1.36 30.98
C HIS A 538 -14.79 0.42 29.84
N TRP A 539 -14.61 -0.86 30.20
CA TRP A 539 -14.94 -2.01 29.38
C TRP A 539 -15.89 -2.88 30.18
#